data_AF-A0A1S3HYQ0-F1
#
_entry.id   AF-A0A1S3HYQ0-F1
#
_cell.length_a   1.000
_cell.length_b   1.000
_cell.length_c   1.000
_cell.angle_alpha   90.00
_cell.angle_beta   90.00
_cell.angle_gamma   90.00
#
_symmetry.space_group_name_H-M   'P 1'
#
loop_
_entity.id
_entity.type
_entity.pdbx_description
1 polymer ?
#
loop_
_entity_poly.entity_id
_entity_poly.type
_entity_poly.pdbx_seq_one_letter_code
_entity_poly.pdbx_strand_id
1 'polypeptide(L)'
;MYFYCPPVDGGWCTYSDWSDCSVTCENGTKTRSRECKCPEPAYGGATCVGATTETQYCSGLCCPVDGYLSDWLPWSSCSATCGLPGTVTRSRTKECIYPDPDCPGDDCGQLPEEYENCTQKPCCTTSGGSPGSFQHDRGNRLHGLRVNFRGANTNDKYVTFRCGIVLIESIQNYDETYVADVQAAVTDVCTEQSRRVCQVTIPAPPGCPCQVMIKYMCCNTLY
;
A
#
# COMPACT_ATOMS: atom_id res chain seq x y z
N MET A 1 34.62 75.87 -58.13
CA MET A 1 34.08 74.54 -58.46
C MET A 1 33.33 74.04 -57.25
N TYR A 2 32.01 73.85 -57.34
CA TYR A 2 31.23 73.23 -56.26
C TYR A 2 31.30 71.72 -56.45
N PHE A 3 31.82 71.00 -55.45
CA PHE A 3 31.73 69.55 -55.39
C PHE A 3 30.30 69.20 -54.96
N TYR A 4 29.48 68.77 -55.92
CA TYR A 4 28.16 68.21 -55.65
C TYR A 4 28.32 66.72 -55.37
N CYS A 5 27.89 66.27 -54.18
CA CYS A 5 27.83 64.85 -53.89
C CYS A 5 26.38 64.37 -54.02
N PRO A 6 26.08 63.42 -54.93
CA PRO A 6 24.73 62.94 -55.12
C PRO A 6 24.23 62.18 -53.87
N PRO A 7 22.92 62.24 -53.57
CA PRO A 7 22.31 61.45 -52.49
C PRO A 7 22.62 59.95 -52.65
N VAL A 8 22.92 59.28 -51.53
CA VAL A 8 23.06 57.83 -51.47
C VAL A 8 21.97 57.31 -50.54
N ASP A 9 21.05 56.52 -51.08
CA ASP A 9 20.00 55.90 -50.30
C ASP A 9 20.55 54.72 -49.48
N GLY A 10 20.06 54.57 -48.26
CA GLY A 10 20.45 53.49 -47.36
C GLY A 10 19.96 52.13 -47.82
N GLY A 11 20.81 51.12 -47.69
CA GLY A 11 20.49 49.73 -47.94
C GLY A 11 20.52 48.88 -46.67
N TRP A 12 19.60 47.92 -46.58
CA TRP A 12 19.61 46.92 -45.51
C TRP A 12 20.78 45.96 -45.69
N CYS A 13 21.57 45.79 -44.63
CA CYS A 13 22.47 44.65 -44.50
C CYS A 13 21.67 43.35 -44.37
N THR A 14 22.34 42.21 -44.59
CA THR A 14 21.74 40.91 -44.28
C THR A 14 21.38 40.84 -42.80
N TYR A 15 20.31 40.12 -42.48
CA TYR A 15 19.99 39.84 -41.08
C TYR A 15 21.13 39.09 -40.39
N SER A 16 21.28 39.35 -39.09
CA SER A 16 22.03 38.49 -38.18
C SER A 16 21.41 37.09 -38.13
N ASP A 17 22.16 36.16 -37.56
CA ASP A 17 21.58 34.90 -37.10
C ASP A 17 20.48 35.17 -36.06
N TRP A 18 19.56 34.21 -35.94
CA TRP A 18 18.56 34.23 -34.89
C TRP A 18 19.21 34.05 -33.53
N SER A 19 18.71 34.77 -32.52
CA SER A 19 19.00 34.48 -31.12
C SER A 19 18.49 33.09 -30.74
N ASP A 20 18.97 32.60 -29.60
CA ASP A 20 18.31 31.50 -28.91
C ASP A 20 16.86 31.87 -28.57
N CYS A 21 16.04 30.84 -28.36
CA CYS A 21 14.67 31.03 -27.90
C CYS A 21 14.69 31.68 -26.51
N SER A 22 13.74 32.59 -26.25
CA SER A 22 13.63 33.32 -24.98
C SER A 22 13.41 32.41 -23.77
N VAL A 23 12.97 31.18 -24.00
CA VAL A 23 12.73 30.15 -22.99
C VAL A 23 13.30 28.82 -23.49
N THR A 24 13.68 27.95 -22.56
CA THR A 24 14.17 26.60 -22.85
C THR A 24 13.03 25.56 -22.90
N CYS A 25 11.89 25.88 -22.29
CA CYS A 25 10.67 25.11 -22.28
C CYS A 25 9.47 26.03 -22.52
N GLU A 26 8.33 25.47 -22.92
CA GLU A 26 7.13 26.15 -23.42
C GLU A 26 7.39 26.99 -24.68
N ASN A 27 6.37 27.76 -25.09
CA ASN A 27 6.45 28.61 -26.26
C ASN A 27 7.17 29.92 -25.92
N GLY A 28 8.13 30.28 -26.76
CA GLY A 28 8.91 31.49 -26.64
C GLY A 28 9.01 32.27 -27.94
N THR A 29 9.94 33.22 -27.93
CA THR A 29 10.29 34.01 -29.11
C THR A 29 11.79 34.05 -29.30
N LYS A 30 12.23 34.12 -30.55
CA LYS A 30 13.61 34.41 -30.93
C LYS A 30 13.63 35.64 -31.83
N THR A 31 14.76 36.35 -31.84
CA THR A 31 14.89 37.62 -32.55
C THR A 31 16.13 37.65 -33.44
N ARG A 32 16.07 38.41 -34.53
CA ARG A 32 17.24 38.75 -35.35
C ARG A 32 17.17 40.20 -35.78
N SER A 33 18.30 40.81 -36.08
CA SER A 33 18.38 42.22 -36.43
C SER A 33 19.14 42.46 -37.73
N ARG A 34 18.94 43.62 -38.34
CA ARG A 34 19.67 44.09 -39.51
C ARG A 34 19.94 45.58 -39.39
N GLU A 35 21.01 46.04 -40.01
CA GLU A 35 21.40 47.45 -40.00
C GLU A 35 21.15 48.11 -41.35
N CYS A 36 20.83 49.41 -41.33
CA CYS A 36 20.71 50.23 -42.53
C CYS A 36 22.05 50.88 -42.86
N LYS A 37 23.04 50.06 -43.25
CA LYS A 37 24.42 50.52 -43.53
C LYS A 37 25.05 49.86 -44.76
N CYS A 38 24.26 49.13 -45.55
CA CYS A 38 24.75 48.39 -46.70
C CYS A 38 24.06 48.84 -48.00
N PRO A 39 24.26 50.09 -48.48
CA PRO A 39 25.19 51.13 -47.97
C PRO A 39 24.55 52.08 -46.92
N GLU A 40 25.36 52.91 -46.26
CA GLU A 40 24.88 53.92 -45.30
C GLU A 40 24.28 55.14 -46.03
N PRO A 41 23.10 55.65 -45.62
CA PRO A 41 22.51 56.82 -46.24
C PRO A 41 23.42 58.04 -46.13
N ALA A 42 23.65 58.76 -47.22
CA ALA A 42 24.51 59.93 -47.26
C ALA A 42 23.95 61.03 -48.16
N TYR A 43 24.41 62.26 -47.94
CA TYR A 43 24.12 63.44 -48.77
C TYR A 43 22.60 63.70 -48.99
N GLY A 44 21.79 63.42 -47.98
CA GLY A 44 20.33 63.61 -48.03
C GLY A 44 19.55 62.47 -48.69
N GLY A 45 20.19 61.30 -48.91
CA GLY A 45 19.51 60.09 -49.39
C GLY A 45 18.54 59.50 -48.35
N ALA A 46 17.62 58.67 -48.83
CA ALA A 46 16.55 58.09 -48.02
C ALA A 46 17.10 57.05 -47.02
N THR A 47 16.53 57.01 -45.81
CA THR A 47 16.79 55.94 -44.85
C THR A 47 16.02 54.66 -45.22
N CYS A 48 16.51 53.50 -44.78
CA CYS A 48 15.82 52.25 -45.03
C CYS A 48 14.43 52.22 -44.40
N VAL A 49 13.43 51.78 -45.16
CA VAL A 49 12.05 51.62 -44.70
C VAL A 49 11.83 50.18 -44.23
N GLY A 50 11.24 50.02 -43.05
CA GLY A 50 10.91 48.72 -42.44
C GLY A 50 11.54 48.52 -41.07
N ALA A 51 11.21 47.40 -40.43
CA ALA A 51 11.73 47.09 -39.10
C ALA A 51 13.22 46.69 -39.16
N THR A 52 13.97 47.15 -38.15
CA THR A 52 15.37 46.77 -37.88
C THR A 52 15.46 45.39 -37.23
N THR A 53 14.39 44.95 -36.57
CA THR A 53 14.34 43.69 -35.81
C THR A 53 13.15 42.87 -36.28
N GLU A 54 13.36 41.55 -36.32
CA GLU A 54 12.31 40.57 -36.59
C GLU A 54 12.21 39.61 -35.40
N THR A 55 10.97 39.21 -35.07
CA THR A 55 10.66 38.28 -33.99
C THR A 55 9.87 37.11 -34.54
N GLN A 56 10.26 35.90 -34.17
CA GLN A 56 9.59 34.68 -34.57
C GLN A 56 9.29 33.80 -33.35
N TYR A 57 8.16 33.09 -33.38
CA TYR A 57 7.85 32.08 -32.37
C TYR A 57 8.79 30.87 -32.45
N CYS A 58 9.11 30.33 -31.29
CA CYS A 58 9.77 29.04 -31.12
C CYS A 58 8.96 28.20 -30.14
N SER A 59 8.76 26.92 -30.47
CA SER A 59 8.08 25.95 -29.61
C SER A 59 9.11 25.16 -28.82
N GLY A 60 9.10 25.28 -27.50
CA GLY A 60 9.84 24.41 -26.59
C GLY A 60 9.02 23.20 -26.16
N LEU A 61 9.69 22.25 -25.52
CA LEU A 61 9.03 21.15 -24.79
C LEU A 61 8.34 21.73 -23.55
N CYS A 62 7.37 21.03 -22.97
CA CYS A 62 6.75 21.47 -21.72
C CYS A 62 7.78 21.71 -20.60
N CYS A 63 7.47 22.63 -19.68
CA CYS A 63 8.35 22.91 -18.55
C CYS A 63 8.17 21.83 -17.47
N PRO A 64 9.27 21.25 -16.96
CA PRO A 64 9.20 20.30 -15.85
C PRO A 64 8.57 20.98 -14.63
N VAL A 65 7.61 20.31 -14.00
CA VAL A 65 7.00 20.76 -12.74
C VAL A 65 7.32 19.76 -11.65
N ASP A 66 7.97 20.23 -10.59
CA ASP A 66 8.40 19.40 -9.48
C ASP A 66 7.20 18.72 -8.80
N GLY A 67 7.41 17.47 -8.39
CA GLY A 67 6.45 16.75 -7.61
C GLY A 67 6.27 17.37 -6.22
N TYR A 68 5.06 17.24 -5.66
CA TYR A 68 4.80 17.63 -4.28
C TYR A 68 4.19 16.48 -3.49
N LEU A 69 4.41 16.48 -2.18
CA LEU A 69 3.89 15.44 -1.30
C LEU A 69 2.38 15.58 -1.12
N SER A 70 1.66 14.48 -1.26
CA SER A 70 0.24 14.37 -0.96
C SER A 70 -0.06 14.63 0.53
N ASP A 71 -1.36 14.70 0.84
CA ASP A 71 -1.82 14.42 2.21
C ASP A 71 -1.48 12.98 2.61
N TRP A 72 -1.51 12.71 3.91
CA TRP A 72 -1.29 11.36 4.41
C TRP A 72 -2.33 10.40 3.87
N LEU A 73 -1.87 9.27 3.31
CA LEU A 73 -2.77 8.17 2.99
C LEU A 73 -3.42 7.60 4.26
N PRO A 74 -4.54 6.87 4.11
CA PRO A 74 -5.12 6.13 5.22
C PRO A 74 -4.11 5.21 5.89
N TRP A 75 -4.25 5.02 7.20
CA TRP A 75 -3.46 4.03 7.93
C TRP A 75 -3.67 2.62 7.38
N SER A 76 -2.60 1.85 7.30
CA SER A 76 -2.65 0.42 7.02
C SER A 76 -3.33 -0.35 8.16
N SER A 77 -3.72 -1.59 7.86
CA SER A 77 -4.11 -2.56 8.89
C SER A 77 -2.95 -2.78 9.87
N CYS A 78 -3.28 -3.06 11.13
CA CYS A 78 -2.26 -3.43 12.11
C CYS A 78 -1.45 -4.64 11.64
N SER A 79 -0.14 -4.65 11.92
CA SER A 79 0.80 -5.70 11.51
C SER A 79 0.43 -7.09 12.01
N ALA A 80 -0.40 -7.17 13.06
CA ALA A 80 -1.00 -8.39 13.58
C ALA A 80 -2.39 -8.09 14.17
N THR A 81 -3.20 -9.13 14.31
CA THR A 81 -4.53 -9.07 14.95
C THR A 81 -4.49 -9.21 16.48
N CYS A 82 -3.33 -9.59 17.03
CA CYS A 82 -3.05 -9.65 18.47
C CYS A 82 -1.61 -9.20 18.74
N GLY A 83 -1.32 -8.81 19.97
CA GLY A 83 0.04 -8.56 20.45
C GLY A 83 0.03 -7.82 21.78
N LEU A 84 1.20 -7.74 22.41
CA LEU A 84 1.33 -6.95 23.63
C LEU A 84 1.16 -5.45 23.28
N PRO A 85 0.76 -4.63 24.25
CA PRO A 85 0.72 -3.18 24.05
C PRO A 85 2.07 -2.67 23.52
N GLY A 86 2.06 -1.99 22.38
CA GLY A 86 3.27 -1.46 21.75
C GLY A 86 4.09 -2.44 20.90
N THR A 87 3.66 -3.69 20.73
CA THR A 87 4.35 -4.65 19.82
C THR A 87 3.69 -4.77 18.46
N VAL A 88 2.48 -4.24 18.30
CA VAL A 88 1.74 -4.24 17.04
C VAL A 88 1.66 -2.81 16.56
N THR A 89 2.02 -2.59 15.30
CA THR A 89 2.06 -1.25 14.70
C THR A 89 1.25 -1.22 13.42
N ARG A 90 0.86 -0.02 13.02
CA ARG A 90 0.36 0.30 11.68
C ARG A 90 1.21 1.42 11.10
N SER A 91 1.23 1.51 9.78
CA SER A 91 1.99 2.53 9.06
C SER A 91 1.12 3.30 8.07
N ARG A 92 1.53 4.51 7.75
CA ARG A 92 0.98 5.29 6.63
C ARG A 92 2.11 6.01 5.91
N THR A 93 1.90 6.27 4.64
CA THR A 93 2.85 6.96 3.77
C THR A 93 2.19 8.15 3.08
N LYS A 94 3.02 9.02 2.52
CA LYS A 94 2.59 10.01 1.52
C LYS A 94 2.99 9.52 0.13
N GLU A 95 2.30 10.04 -0.88
CA GLU A 95 2.64 9.84 -2.28
C GLU A 95 3.24 11.11 -2.87
N CYS A 96 4.03 10.95 -3.93
CA CYS A 96 4.49 12.07 -4.74
C CYS A 96 3.49 12.33 -5.85
N ILE A 97 2.93 13.53 -5.90
CA ILE A 97 1.97 13.95 -6.92
C ILE A 97 2.69 14.84 -7.93
N TYR A 98 2.63 14.46 -9.21
CA TYR A 98 3.08 15.28 -10.33
C TYR A 98 1.90 16.05 -10.91
N PRO A 99 1.88 17.39 -10.86
CA PRO A 99 0.81 18.20 -11.44
C PRO A 99 0.64 17.97 -12.93
N ASP A 100 1.76 17.75 -13.63
CA ASP A 100 1.82 17.44 -15.05
C ASP A 100 2.57 16.11 -15.26
N PRO A 101 1.84 14.99 -15.46
CA PRO A 101 2.44 13.67 -15.68
C PRO A 101 3.27 13.57 -16.95
N ASP A 102 3.01 14.41 -17.96
CA ASP A 102 3.73 14.39 -19.22
C ASP A 102 5.09 15.10 -19.09
N CYS A 103 5.27 15.88 -18.01
CA CYS A 103 6.39 16.80 -17.82
C CYS A 103 6.89 16.82 -16.36
N PRO A 104 7.34 15.66 -15.84
CA PRO A 104 7.80 15.58 -14.45
C PRO A 104 9.09 16.38 -14.26
N GLY A 105 9.09 17.23 -13.23
CA GLY A 105 10.28 17.85 -12.68
C GLY A 105 10.97 16.96 -11.65
N ASP A 106 11.56 17.59 -10.64
CA ASP A 106 12.24 16.86 -9.58
C ASP A 106 11.28 15.97 -8.78
N ASP A 107 11.78 14.80 -8.36
CA ASP A 107 11.01 13.88 -7.52
C ASP A 107 10.94 14.36 -6.07
N CYS A 108 9.99 13.79 -5.31
CA CYS A 108 9.83 14.12 -3.89
C CYS A 108 10.90 13.49 -2.97
N GLY A 109 11.92 12.84 -3.54
CA GLY A 109 12.94 12.10 -2.82
C GLY A 109 12.39 10.91 -2.03
N GLN A 110 12.91 10.71 -0.82
CA GLN A 110 12.42 9.68 0.10
C GLN A 110 11.05 10.05 0.65
N LEU A 111 10.05 9.21 0.36
CA LEU A 111 8.68 9.44 0.84
C LEU A 111 8.61 9.32 2.36
N PRO A 112 7.94 10.26 3.06
CA PRO A 112 7.72 10.15 4.49
C PRO A 112 6.87 8.93 4.85
N GLU A 113 7.29 8.23 5.89
CA GLU A 113 6.54 7.13 6.50
C GLU A 113 6.36 7.40 7.99
N GLU A 114 5.16 7.12 8.49
CA GLU A 114 4.79 7.28 9.90
C GLU A 114 4.28 5.96 10.47
N TYR A 115 4.60 5.70 11.73
CA TYR A 115 4.22 4.49 12.46
C TYR A 115 3.45 4.84 13.73
N GLU A 116 2.42 4.04 14.03
CA GLU A 116 1.63 4.16 15.25
C GLU A 116 1.38 2.79 15.88
N ASN A 117 1.34 2.75 17.21
CA ASN A 117 1.01 1.54 17.96
C ASN A 117 -0.49 1.23 17.89
N CYS A 118 -0.82 -0.02 17.61
CA CYS A 118 -2.17 -0.51 17.72
C CYS A 118 -2.48 -0.98 19.15
N THR A 119 -3.69 -0.70 19.63
CA THR A 119 -4.24 -1.25 20.88
C THR A 119 -4.95 -2.58 20.61
N GLN A 120 -4.17 -3.63 20.34
CA GLN A 120 -4.69 -4.98 20.16
C GLN A 120 -4.71 -5.77 21.46
N LYS A 121 -5.54 -6.82 21.52
CA LYS A 121 -5.53 -7.77 22.65
C LYS A 121 -4.21 -8.55 22.66
N PRO A 122 -3.68 -8.89 23.85
CA PRO A 122 -2.49 -9.73 23.98
C PRO A 122 -2.63 -11.05 23.20
N CYS A 123 -1.61 -11.41 22.42
CA CYS A 123 -1.50 -12.78 21.93
C CYS A 123 -1.30 -13.74 23.10
N CYS A 124 -1.77 -14.97 22.97
CA CYS A 124 -1.50 -15.99 23.97
C CYS A 124 -0.01 -16.34 24.05
N THR A 125 0.64 -15.92 25.13
CA THR A 125 2.02 -16.30 25.45
C THR A 125 2.02 -17.72 26.01
N THR A 126 2.77 -18.63 25.39
CA THR A 126 3.00 -19.97 25.94
C THR A 126 3.91 -19.86 27.16
N SER A 127 3.35 -19.62 28.35
CA SER A 127 4.04 -19.99 29.58
C SER A 127 3.90 -21.50 29.77
N GLY A 128 4.91 -22.26 29.35
CA GLY A 128 5.32 -23.50 30.02
C GLY A 128 4.30 -24.63 30.20
N GLY A 129 3.23 -24.70 29.41
CA GLY A 129 2.36 -25.86 29.39
C GLY A 129 2.96 -26.97 28.53
N SER A 130 3.65 -27.93 29.17
CA SER A 130 3.81 -29.29 28.63
C SER A 130 2.47 -29.80 28.10
N PRO A 131 2.42 -30.73 27.13
CA PRO A 131 1.18 -31.41 26.76
C PRO A 131 0.60 -32.05 28.04
N GLY A 132 -0.38 -31.36 28.63
CA GLY A 132 -0.93 -31.69 29.94
C GLY A 132 -1.67 -33.00 29.83
N SER A 133 -1.23 -33.97 30.62
CA SER A 133 -1.89 -35.24 30.86
C SER A 133 -3.38 -35.05 31.16
N PHE A 134 -4.21 -35.81 30.45
CA PHE A 134 -5.66 -35.80 30.56
C PHE A 134 -6.08 -36.33 31.94
N GLN A 135 -6.58 -35.46 32.82
CA GLN A 135 -7.23 -35.90 34.05
C GLN A 135 -8.60 -36.47 33.71
N HIS A 136 -8.67 -37.80 33.78
CA HIS A 136 -9.86 -38.61 33.60
C HIS A 136 -10.68 -38.59 34.89
N ASP A 137 -11.78 -37.82 34.92
CA ASP A 137 -12.75 -37.95 36.02
C ASP A 137 -13.66 -39.14 35.71
N ARG A 138 -13.55 -40.22 36.49
CA ARG A 138 -14.28 -41.48 36.27
C ARG A 138 -15.64 -41.42 36.95
N GLY A 139 -16.70 -41.28 36.15
CA GLY A 139 -18.09 -41.49 36.56
C GLY A 139 -19.03 -41.13 35.42
N ASN A 140 -20.31 -41.52 35.50
CA ASN A 140 -21.39 -41.15 34.56
C ASN A 140 -21.71 -39.64 34.62
N ARG A 141 -20.70 -38.78 34.43
CA ARG A 141 -20.73 -37.33 34.67
C ARG A 141 -19.87 -36.65 33.61
N LEU A 142 -20.38 -35.53 33.12
CA LEU A 142 -19.82 -34.74 32.03
C LEU A 142 -18.30 -34.55 32.11
N HIS A 143 -17.61 -34.78 30.99
CA HIS A 143 -16.17 -34.60 30.89
C HIS A 143 -15.84 -33.21 30.36
N GLY A 144 -14.81 -32.59 30.94
CA GLY A 144 -14.23 -31.34 30.44
C GLY A 144 -12.91 -31.61 29.73
N LEU A 145 -12.77 -31.16 28.49
CA LEU A 145 -11.54 -31.17 27.74
C LEU A 145 -11.05 -29.74 27.51
N ARG A 146 -9.81 -29.46 27.92
CA ARG A 146 -9.13 -28.20 27.62
C ARG A 146 -8.16 -28.41 26.46
N VAL A 147 -8.43 -27.77 25.32
CA VAL A 147 -7.58 -27.86 24.12
C VAL A 147 -6.77 -26.61 23.97
N ASN A 148 -5.44 -26.76 23.92
CA ASN A 148 -4.51 -25.64 23.79
C ASN A 148 -4.04 -25.47 22.34
N PHE A 149 -4.23 -24.28 21.79
CA PHE A 149 -3.69 -23.87 20.48
C PHE A 149 -2.42 -23.02 20.70
N ARG A 150 -1.39 -23.20 19.85
CA ARG A 150 -0.11 -22.48 19.96
C ARG A 150 0.11 -21.59 18.74
N GLY A 151 0.56 -20.36 18.98
CA GLY A 151 1.01 -19.42 17.94
C GLY A 151 -0.08 -18.50 17.39
N ALA A 152 0.33 -17.51 16.59
CA ALA A 152 -0.55 -16.53 15.95
C ALA A 152 -1.41 -17.11 14.81
N ASN A 153 -0.99 -18.27 14.27
CA ASN A 153 -1.66 -19.01 13.20
C ASN A 153 -1.96 -20.41 13.72
N THR A 154 -3.01 -20.53 14.52
CA THR A 154 -3.38 -21.78 15.15
C THR A 154 -3.84 -22.75 14.08
N ASN A 155 -3.15 -23.86 13.87
CA ASN A 155 -3.62 -24.95 13.02
C ASN A 155 -4.68 -25.78 13.76
N ASP A 156 -5.53 -26.44 12.99
CA ASP A 156 -6.51 -27.40 13.50
C ASP A 156 -5.87 -28.43 14.42
N LYS A 157 -6.59 -28.78 15.50
CA LYS A 157 -6.15 -29.76 16.48
C LYS A 157 -6.98 -31.02 16.38
N TYR A 158 -6.32 -32.16 16.49
CA TYR A 158 -6.99 -33.46 16.50
C TYR A 158 -6.99 -34.02 17.92
N VAL A 159 -8.17 -34.41 18.40
CA VAL A 159 -8.34 -35.07 19.69
C VAL A 159 -8.99 -36.42 19.50
N THR A 160 -8.43 -37.43 20.15
CA THR A 160 -8.89 -38.81 20.07
C THR A 160 -9.61 -39.18 21.36
N PHE A 161 -10.87 -39.58 21.25
CA PHE A 161 -11.70 -40.03 22.36
C PHE A 161 -11.84 -41.55 22.34
N ARG A 162 -11.80 -42.19 23.51
CA ARG A 162 -12.01 -43.64 23.66
C ARG A 162 -13.44 -43.95 24.08
N CYS A 163 -14.41 -43.54 23.26
CA CYS A 163 -15.83 -43.85 23.42
C CYS A 163 -16.51 -43.99 22.06
N GLY A 164 -17.66 -44.68 22.03
CA GLY A 164 -18.32 -45.05 20.77
C GLY A 164 -19.12 -43.90 20.15
N ILE A 165 -19.55 -42.96 21.00
CA ILE A 165 -20.28 -41.74 20.64
C ILE A 165 -19.81 -40.64 21.61
N VAL A 166 -19.39 -39.51 21.05
CA VAL A 166 -19.07 -38.27 21.77
C VAL A 166 -20.18 -37.26 21.47
N LEU A 167 -20.81 -36.69 22.50
CA LEU A 167 -21.69 -35.53 22.33
C LEU A 167 -21.03 -34.31 22.96
N ILE A 168 -20.82 -33.24 22.19
CA ILE A 168 -20.35 -31.94 22.71
C ILE A 168 -21.56 -31.14 23.21
N GLU A 169 -21.59 -30.87 24.51
CA GLU A 169 -22.66 -30.09 25.15
C GLU A 169 -22.48 -28.59 25.02
N SER A 170 -21.24 -28.12 25.20
CA SER A 170 -20.96 -26.68 25.19
C SER A 170 -19.50 -26.42 24.90
N ILE A 171 -19.25 -25.34 24.16
CA ILE A 171 -17.94 -24.74 23.99
C ILE A 171 -17.97 -23.36 24.62
N GLN A 172 -17.13 -23.14 25.63
CA GLN A 172 -17.14 -21.87 26.36
C GLN A 172 -16.26 -20.82 25.68
N ASN A 173 -16.73 -19.56 25.70
CA ASN A 173 -16.05 -18.36 25.19
C ASN A 173 -15.94 -18.27 23.65
N TYR A 174 -16.88 -18.88 22.92
CA TYR A 174 -16.96 -18.79 21.46
C TYR A 174 -18.39 -18.51 21.00
N ASP A 175 -18.50 -17.96 19.79
CA ASP A 175 -19.78 -17.70 19.14
C ASP A 175 -20.50 -19.00 18.71
N GLU A 176 -21.80 -18.87 18.45
CA GLU A 176 -22.68 -19.99 18.07
C GLU A 176 -22.25 -20.65 16.74
N THR A 177 -21.62 -19.90 15.84
CA THR A 177 -21.12 -20.39 14.55
C THR A 177 -19.95 -21.36 14.71
N TYR A 178 -18.93 -21.00 15.51
CA TYR A 178 -17.81 -21.87 15.80
C TYR A 178 -18.23 -23.11 16.59
N VAL A 179 -19.23 -22.97 17.49
CA VAL A 179 -19.80 -24.11 18.21
C VAL A 179 -20.41 -25.13 17.24
N ALA A 180 -21.15 -24.65 16.23
CA ALA A 180 -21.77 -25.51 15.22
C ALA A 180 -20.74 -26.25 14.34
N ASP A 181 -19.68 -25.56 13.91
CA ASP A 181 -18.61 -26.16 13.08
C ASP A 181 -17.88 -27.28 13.81
N VAL A 182 -17.54 -27.07 15.08
CA VAL A 182 -16.90 -28.10 15.92
C VAL A 182 -17.86 -29.27 16.16
N GLN A 183 -19.16 -29.02 16.37
CA GLN A 183 -20.15 -30.09 16.55
C GLN A 183 -20.31 -30.95 15.29
N ALA A 184 -20.31 -30.35 14.10
CA ALA A 184 -20.36 -31.08 12.83
C ALA A 184 -19.12 -31.95 12.59
N ALA A 185 -17.93 -31.49 13.00
CA ALA A 185 -16.70 -32.26 12.86
C ALA A 185 -16.62 -33.52 13.74
N VAL A 186 -17.43 -33.61 14.81
CA VAL A 186 -17.47 -34.78 15.71
C VAL A 186 -18.24 -35.94 15.09
N THR A 187 -19.27 -35.65 14.29
CA THR A 187 -20.20 -36.66 13.78
C THR A 187 -19.63 -37.53 12.66
N ASP A 188 -18.51 -37.13 12.04
CA ASP A 188 -18.02 -37.74 10.80
C ASP A 188 -16.96 -38.86 10.96
N VAL A 189 -16.36 -39.05 12.14
CA VAL A 189 -15.12 -39.88 12.28
C VAL A 189 -15.15 -40.87 13.46
N CYS A 190 -16.18 -41.71 13.54
CA CYS A 190 -16.19 -42.88 14.42
C CYS A 190 -16.10 -44.15 13.54
N THR A 191 -14.97 -44.88 13.59
CA THR A 191 -14.78 -46.10 12.78
C THR A 191 -15.18 -47.35 13.58
N GLU A 192 -15.99 -48.20 12.96
CA GLU A 192 -16.75 -49.25 13.66
C GLU A 192 -15.94 -50.52 14.04
N GLN A 193 -14.65 -50.61 13.70
CA GLN A 193 -14.00 -51.93 13.61
C GLN A 193 -13.04 -52.39 14.71
N SER A 194 -12.82 -51.66 15.80
CA SER A 194 -12.34 -52.29 17.06
C SER A 194 -12.14 -51.25 18.15
N ARG A 195 -13.05 -51.25 19.14
CA ARG A 195 -13.00 -50.39 20.33
C ARG A 195 -13.04 -48.89 20.05
N ARG A 196 -14.19 -48.39 19.57
CA ARG A 196 -14.80 -47.10 19.99
C ARG A 196 -13.79 -45.94 20.09
N VAL A 197 -13.11 -45.62 18.99
CA VAL A 197 -12.25 -44.43 18.91
C VAL A 197 -12.88 -43.43 17.95
N CYS A 198 -13.24 -42.25 18.46
CA CYS A 198 -13.71 -41.13 17.64
C CYS A 198 -12.61 -40.05 17.61
N GLN A 199 -12.29 -39.56 16.42
CA GLN A 199 -11.33 -38.47 16.24
C GLN A 199 -12.08 -37.19 15.89
N VAL A 200 -11.84 -36.11 16.62
CA VAL A 200 -12.49 -34.83 16.36
C VAL A 200 -11.44 -33.84 15.90
N THR A 201 -11.70 -33.21 14.75
CA THR A 201 -10.95 -32.04 14.30
C THR A 201 -11.57 -30.81 14.95
N ILE A 202 -10.78 -30.09 15.72
CA ILE A 202 -11.19 -28.83 16.32
C ILE A 202 -10.57 -27.74 15.44
N PRO A 203 -11.38 -27.07 14.59
CA PRO A 203 -10.89 -26.00 13.76
C PRO A 203 -10.23 -24.93 14.63
N ALA A 204 -9.22 -24.29 14.07
CA ALA A 204 -8.66 -23.11 14.68
C ALA A 204 -9.74 -22.04 14.88
N PRO A 205 -9.96 -21.55 16.11
CA PRO A 205 -10.96 -20.51 16.31
C PRO A 205 -10.61 -19.22 15.57
N PRO A 206 -11.60 -18.49 15.03
CA PRO A 206 -11.37 -17.15 14.48
C PRO A 206 -10.98 -16.19 15.62
N GLY A 207 -9.74 -15.73 15.62
CA GLY A 207 -9.19 -14.87 16.67
C GLY A 207 -8.54 -15.64 17.83
N CYS A 208 -8.10 -14.90 18.87
CA CYS A 208 -7.22 -15.44 19.90
C CYS A 208 -7.93 -15.79 21.21
N PRO A 209 -8.49 -17.00 21.30
CA PRO A 209 -8.31 -17.73 22.54
C PRO A 209 -7.52 -19.02 22.26
N CYS A 210 -6.35 -19.10 22.87
CA CYS A 210 -5.47 -20.28 22.85
C CYS A 210 -6.05 -21.49 23.57
N GLN A 211 -7.24 -21.38 24.15
CA GLN A 211 -7.89 -22.46 24.87
C GLN A 211 -9.35 -22.57 24.47
N VAL A 212 -9.76 -23.79 24.14
CA VAL A 212 -11.16 -24.17 23.98
C VAL A 212 -11.49 -25.15 25.11
N MET A 213 -12.53 -24.83 25.88
CA MET A 213 -13.11 -25.75 26.85
C MET A 213 -14.29 -26.46 26.20
N ILE A 214 -14.14 -27.75 25.96
CA ILE A 214 -15.17 -28.61 25.38
C ILE A 214 -15.75 -29.46 26.49
N LYS A 215 -17.05 -29.31 26.77
CA LYS A 215 -17.78 -30.26 27.61
C LYS A 215 -18.34 -31.36 26.72
N TYR A 216 -18.07 -32.60 27.06
CA TYR A 216 -18.54 -33.75 26.30
C TYR A 216 -19.01 -34.90 27.20
N MET A 217 -19.88 -35.73 26.66
CA MET A 217 -20.31 -36.98 27.29
C MET A 217 -19.99 -38.19 26.39
N CYS A 218 -19.55 -39.28 27.04
CA CYS A 218 -19.34 -40.56 26.38
C CYS A 218 -20.62 -41.39 26.51
N CYS A 219 -21.37 -41.58 25.43
CA CYS A 219 -22.51 -42.48 25.48
C CYS A 219 -21.99 -43.92 25.34
N ASN A 220 -22.19 -44.74 26.37
CA ASN A 220 -22.19 -46.19 26.17
C ASN A 220 -23.49 -46.52 25.45
N THR A 221 -23.42 -47.00 24.21
CA THR A 221 -24.54 -47.73 23.62
C THR A 221 -24.82 -48.95 24.51
N LEU A 222 -25.78 -48.80 25.41
CA LEU A 222 -26.52 -49.84 26.11
C LEU A 222 -27.97 -49.37 26.18
N TYR A 223 -28.65 -49.50 25.05
CA TYR A 223 -30.03 -50.00 25.01
C TYR A 223 -30.06 -51.10 23.95
#